data_AF-M1UJZ2-F1
#
_entry.id   AF-M1UJZ2-F1
#
_cell.length_a   1.000
_cell.length_b   1.000
_cell.length_c   1.000
_cell.angle_alpha   90.00
_cell.angle_beta   90.00
_cell.angle_gamma   90.00
#
_symmetry.space_group_name_H-M   'P 1'
#
loop_
_entity.id
_entity.type
_entity.pdbx_description
1 polymer ?
#
loop_
_entity_poly.entity_id
_entity_poly.type
_entity_poly.pdbx_seq_one_letter_code
_entity_poly.pdbx_strand_id
1 'polypeptide(L)'
;MTQLNWQSIMMARQTLGLPVDDATMSTVQEDLEERVDDLFQTINWRAEREWFDQNPGQLIPSEVTISLHQQALREAVAQIMDDEVNDPMQQHLIALEEAEETQRQQTLDAS
;
A
#
# COMPACT_ATOMS: atom_id res chain seq x y z
N MET A 1 -12.18 6.37 -10.28
CA MET A 1 -11.52 5.05 -10.16
C MET A 1 -10.28 5.27 -9.33
N THR A 2 -10.22 4.69 -8.12
CA THR A 2 -8.97 4.59 -7.36
C THR A 2 -8.27 3.34 -7.87
N GLN A 3 -7.09 3.49 -8.44
CA GLN A 3 -6.27 2.39 -8.97
C GLN A 3 -4.89 2.49 -8.33
N LEU A 4 -4.20 1.35 -8.25
CA LEU A 4 -2.79 1.32 -7.86
C LEU A 4 -1.98 2.19 -8.82
N ASN A 5 -1.00 2.91 -8.29
CA ASN A 5 -0.06 3.67 -9.10
C ASN A 5 1.09 2.76 -9.55
N TRP A 6 0.91 2.10 -10.70
CA TRP A 6 1.89 1.16 -11.25
C TRP A 6 3.27 1.77 -11.50
N GLN A 7 3.32 3.05 -11.85
CA GLN A 7 4.59 3.74 -12.03
C GLN A 7 5.36 3.83 -10.71
N SER A 8 4.68 4.20 -9.62
CA SER A 8 5.29 4.24 -8.29
C SER A 8 5.76 2.87 -7.81
N ILE A 9 4.95 1.82 -8.02
CA ILE A 9 5.32 0.44 -7.67
C ILE A 9 6.56 0.00 -8.44
N MET A 10 6.58 0.20 -9.76
CA MET A 10 7.73 -0.15 -10.60
C MET A 10 9.00 0.61 -10.17
N MET A 11 8.89 1.91 -9.89
CA MET A 11 10.03 2.72 -9.43
C MET A 11 10.57 2.27 -8.07
N ALA A 12 9.68 1.96 -7.12
CA ALA A 12 10.07 1.43 -5.82
C ALA A 12 10.83 0.11 -5.97
N ARG A 13 10.26 -0.83 -6.74
CA ARG A 13 10.90 -2.12 -7.02
C ARG A 13 12.26 -1.95 -7.66
N GLN A 14 12.39 -1.08 -8.67
CA GLN A 14 13.65 -0.79 -9.32
C GLN A 14 14.69 -0.24 -8.33
N THR A 15 14.29 0.69 -7.46
CA THR A 15 15.17 1.29 -6.44
C THR A 15 15.65 0.23 -5.44
N LEU A 16 14.77 -0.69 -5.07
CA LEU A 16 15.05 -1.80 -4.15
C LEU A 16 15.82 -2.96 -4.82
N GLY A 17 16.17 -2.85 -6.11
CA GLY A 17 16.85 -3.90 -6.86
C GLY A 17 15.99 -5.14 -7.13
N LEU A 18 14.66 -5.01 -7.04
CA LEU A 18 13.72 -6.07 -7.36
C LEU A 18 13.49 -6.17 -8.87
N PRO A 19 13.17 -7.36 -9.42
CA PRO A 19 12.91 -7.50 -10.85
C PRO A 19 11.68 -6.71 -11.30
N VAL A 20 11.82 -6.07 -12.47
CA VAL A 20 10.82 -5.21 -13.12
C VAL A 20 10.62 -5.57 -14.60
N ASP A 21 11.05 -6.76 -15.01
CA ASP A 21 10.73 -7.26 -16.36
C ASP A 21 9.23 -7.52 -16.51
N ASP A 22 8.75 -7.52 -17.75
CA ASP A 22 7.31 -7.59 -18.07
C ASP A 22 6.63 -8.81 -17.46
N ALA A 23 7.29 -9.97 -17.43
CA ALA A 23 6.71 -11.20 -16.87
C ALA A 23 6.56 -11.08 -15.35
N THR A 24 7.59 -10.59 -14.66
CA THR A 24 7.51 -10.34 -13.21
C THR A 24 6.44 -9.30 -12.89
N MET A 25 6.39 -8.19 -13.64
CA MET A 25 5.42 -7.12 -13.38
C MET A 25 3.98 -7.53 -13.65
N SER A 26 3.73 -8.44 -14.60
CA SER A 26 2.41 -9.01 -14.82
C SER A 26 1.93 -9.80 -13.61
N THR A 27 2.77 -10.67 -13.03
CA THR A 27 2.43 -11.43 -11.82
C THR A 27 2.23 -10.50 -10.61
N VAL A 28 3.11 -9.52 -10.42
CA VAL A 28 2.95 -8.51 -9.36
C VAL A 28 1.64 -7.74 -9.52
N GLN A 29 1.26 -7.44 -10.76
CA GLN A 29 0.01 -6.75 -11.02
C GLN A 29 -1.20 -7.59 -10.58
N GLU A 30 -1.27 -8.85 -11.01
CA GLU A 30 -2.35 -9.77 -10.62
C GLU A 30 -2.43 -9.94 -9.11
N ASP A 31 -1.31 -10.20 -8.44
CA ASP A 31 -1.24 -10.42 -6.99
C ASP A 31 -1.73 -9.19 -6.20
N LEU A 32 -1.33 -7.99 -6.62
CA LEU A 32 -1.70 -6.75 -5.92
C LEU A 32 -3.15 -6.35 -6.20
N GLU A 33 -3.68 -6.61 -7.39
CA GLU A 33 -5.10 -6.40 -7.69
C GLU A 33 -6.00 -7.31 -6.84
N GLU A 34 -5.64 -8.59 -6.68
CA GLU A 34 -6.33 -9.53 -5.79
C GLU A 34 -6.30 -9.05 -4.33
N ARG A 35 -5.13 -8.62 -3.84
CA ARG A 35 -4.99 -8.08 -2.48
C ARG A 35 -5.81 -6.81 -2.25
N VAL A 36 -5.91 -5.93 -3.25
CA VAL A 36 -6.78 -4.75 -3.16
C VAL A 36 -8.24 -5.17 -3.02
N ASP A 37 -8.70 -6.15 -3.80
CA ASP A 37 -10.08 -6.65 -3.72
C ASP A 37 -10.38 -7.27 -2.34
N ASP A 38 -9.50 -8.12 -1.83
CA ASP A 38 -9.63 -8.74 -0.52
C ASP A 38 -9.69 -7.72 0.64
N LEU A 39 -8.79 -6.73 0.62
CA LEU A 39 -8.78 -5.64 1.59
C LEU A 39 -10.03 -4.78 1.47
N PHE A 40 -10.43 -4.44 0.24
CA PHE A 40 -11.64 -3.68 -0.03
C PHE A 40 -12.88 -4.39 0.55
N GLN A 41 -13.06 -5.68 0.28
CA GLN A 41 -14.18 -6.46 0.80
C GLN A 41 -14.19 -6.46 2.34
N THR A 42 -13.02 -6.65 2.96
CA THR A 42 -12.87 -6.66 4.42
C THR A 42 -13.22 -5.32 5.05
N ILE A 43 -12.70 -4.22 4.50
CA ILE A 43 -12.93 -2.87 5.00
C ILE A 43 -14.39 -2.46 4.79
N ASN A 44 -14.94 -2.71 3.60
CA ASN A 44 -16.33 -2.37 3.28
C ASN A 44 -17.31 -3.13 4.18
N TRP A 45 -17.09 -4.42 4.38
CA TRP A 45 -17.91 -5.22 5.30
C TRP A 45 -17.88 -4.68 6.74
N ARG A 46 -16.70 -4.29 7.24
CA ARG A 46 -16.56 -3.67 8.57
C ARG A 46 -17.33 -2.37 8.66
N ALA A 47 -17.21 -1.52 7.64
CA ALA A 47 -17.86 -0.21 7.63
C ALA A 47 -19.39 -0.32 7.56
N GLU A 48 -19.93 -1.24 6.76
CA GLU A 48 -21.36 -1.54 6.72
C GLU A 48 -21.86 -2.06 8.06
N ARG A 49 -21.09 -2.95 8.70
CA ARG A 49 -21.42 -3.47 10.03
C ARG A 49 -21.45 -2.38 11.09
N GLU A 50 -20.45 -1.50 11.10
CA GLU A 50 -20.41 -0.35 12.02
C GLU A 50 -21.62 0.57 11.81
N TRP A 51 -22.01 0.80 10.55
CA TRP A 51 -23.21 1.58 10.26
C TRP A 51 -24.47 0.95 10.86
N PHE A 52 -24.64 -0.38 10.73
CA PHE A 52 -25.79 -1.09 11.30
C PHE A 52 -25.79 -1.06 12.83
N ASP A 53 -24.62 -1.18 13.46
CA ASP A 53 -24.49 -1.09 14.92
C ASP A 53 -24.92 0.31 15.43
N GLN A 54 -24.67 1.36 14.63
CA GLN A 54 -25.09 2.74 14.92
C GLN A 54 -26.56 3.02 14.54
N ASN A 55 -27.14 2.26 13.61
CA ASN A 55 -28.47 2.49 13.05
C ASN A 55 -29.33 1.21 13.08
N PRO A 56 -29.66 0.68 14.28
CA PRO A 56 -30.30 -0.62 14.41
C PRO A 56 -31.68 -0.65 13.74
N GLY A 57 -31.91 -1.68 12.92
CA GLY A 57 -33.19 -1.91 12.24
C GLY A 57 -33.43 -1.02 11.00
N GLN A 58 -32.46 -0.21 10.60
CA GLN A 58 -32.54 0.60 9.39
C GLN A 58 -31.79 -0.08 8.22
N LEU A 59 -32.24 0.21 7.00
CA LEU A 59 -31.50 -0.14 5.78
C LEU A 59 -30.46 0.95 5.50
N ILE A 60 -29.29 0.57 4.99
CA ILE A 60 -28.27 1.53 4.56
C ILE A 60 -28.82 2.34 3.38
N PRO A 61 -28.90 3.68 3.47
CA PRO A 61 -29.26 4.51 2.33
C PRO A 61 -28.23 4.38 1.20
N SER A 62 -28.67 4.42 -0.05
CA SER A 62 -27.80 4.22 -1.22
C SER A 62 -26.61 5.19 -1.26
N GLU A 63 -26.79 6.44 -0.85
CA GLU A 63 -25.73 7.45 -0.78
C GLU A 63 -24.65 7.08 0.25
N VAL A 64 -25.07 6.43 1.34
CA VAL A 64 -24.15 5.91 2.37
C VAL A 64 -23.41 4.70 1.82
N THR A 65 -24.10 3.74 1.20
CA THR A 65 -23.45 2.57 0.57
C THR A 65 -22.37 2.98 -0.42
N ILE A 66 -22.66 3.95 -1.30
CA ILE A 66 -21.69 4.45 -2.28
C ILE A 66 -20.49 5.08 -1.57
N SER A 67 -20.74 5.84 -0.50
CA SER A 67 -19.68 6.52 0.26
C SER A 67 -18.77 5.53 0.98
N LEU A 68 -19.35 4.52 1.65
CA LEU A 68 -18.61 3.43 2.30
C LEU A 68 -17.77 2.65 1.29
N HIS A 69 -18.35 2.29 0.15
CA HIS A 69 -17.66 1.58 -0.92
C HIS A 69 -16.44 2.37 -1.45
N GLN A 70 -16.63 3.67 -1.74
CA GLN A 70 -15.54 4.52 -2.21
C GLN A 70 -14.45 4.73 -1.15
N GLN A 71 -14.84 4.83 0.12
CA GLN A 71 -13.90 4.95 1.22
C GLN A 71 -13.08 3.66 1.37
N ALA A 72 -13.74 2.51 1.42
CA ALA A 72 -13.08 1.21 1.54
C ALA A 72 -12.08 0.96 0.41
N LEU A 73 -12.43 1.31 -0.84
CA LEU A 73 -11.52 1.16 -1.97
C LEU A 73 -10.31 2.11 -1.86
N ARG A 74 -10.52 3.34 -1.39
CA ARG A 74 -9.41 4.28 -1.16
C ARG A 74 -8.47 3.78 -0.06
N GLU A 75 -9.01 3.27 1.03
CA GLU A 75 -8.22 2.74 2.14
C GLU A 75 -7.45 1.48 1.72
N ALA A 76 -8.08 0.55 1.01
CA ALA A 76 -7.41 -0.65 0.48
C ALA A 76 -6.23 -0.28 -0.44
N VAL A 77 -6.44 0.63 -1.39
CA VAL A 77 -5.36 1.09 -2.28
C VAL A 77 -4.26 1.81 -1.51
N ALA A 78 -4.62 2.67 -0.55
CA ALA A 78 -3.63 3.39 0.26
C ALA A 78 -2.76 2.41 1.06
N GLN A 79 -3.36 1.41 1.70
CA GLN A 79 -2.64 0.40 2.46
C GLN A 79 -1.68 -0.41 1.57
N ILE A 80 -2.10 -0.82 0.37
CA ILE A 80 -1.20 -1.51 -0.56
C ILE A 80 -0.06 -0.60 -1.03
N MET A 81 -0.32 0.69 -1.26
CA MET A 81 0.75 1.64 -1.61
C MET A 81 1.71 1.87 -0.44
N ASP A 82 1.23 1.84 0.80
CA ASP A 82 2.09 1.89 1.98
C ASP A 82 2.99 0.65 2.04
N ASP A 83 2.40 -0.55 1.96
CA ASP A 83 3.10 -1.83 2.04
C ASP A 83 4.14 -2.03 0.93
N GLU A 84 3.81 -1.63 -0.31
CA GLU A 84 4.62 -1.93 -1.49
C GLU A 84 5.57 -0.81 -1.92
N VAL A 85 5.30 0.43 -1.48
CA VAL A 85 6.09 1.60 -1.89
C VAL A 85 6.61 2.35 -0.68
N ASN A 86 5.74 2.88 0.18
CA ASN A 86 6.20 3.84 1.19
C ASN A 86 7.08 3.16 2.26
N ASP A 87 6.63 2.05 2.83
CA ASP A 87 7.34 1.36 3.90
C ASP A 87 8.69 0.79 3.43
N PRO A 88 8.77 0.05 2.30
CA PRO A 88 10.05 -0.46 1.82
C PRO A 88 11.03 0.66 1.43
N MET A 89 10.53 1.75 0.83
CA MET A 89 11.38 2.89 0.46
C MET A 89 11.92 3.62 1.68
N GLN A 90 11.11 3.81 2.73
CA GLN A 90 11.58 4.38 3.99
C GLN A 90 12.66 3.52 4.63
N GLN A 91 12.45 2.20 4.68
CA GLN A 91 13.45 1.28 5.20
C GLN A 91 14.75 1.32 4.40
N HIS A 92 14.66 1.42 3.07
CA HIS A 92 15.84 1.55 2.21
C HIS A 92 16.62 2.85 2.48
N LEU A 93 15.91 3.97 2.65
CA LEU A 93 16.54 5.26 2.97
C LEU A 93 17.26 5.21 4.32
N ILE A 94 16.63 4.65 5.35
CA ILE A 94 17.25 4.47 6.66
C ILE A 94 18.53 3.62 6.54
N ALA A 95 18.48 2.51 5.80
CA ALA A 95 19.63 1.65 5.61
C ALA A 95 20.80 2.35 4.87
N LEU A 96 20.49 3.23 3.91
CA LEU A 96 21.52 4.04 3.23
C LEU A 96 22.18 5.04 4.19
N GLU A 97 21.38 5.72 5.01
CA GLU A 97 21.89 6.68 6.01
C GLU A 97 22.81 5.99 7.03
N GLU A 98 22.42 4.82 7.55
CA GLU A 98 23.23 4.03 8.48
C GLU A 98 24.55 3.55 7.86
N ALA A 99 24.51 3.15 6.58
CA ALA A 99 25.69 2.72 5.84
C ALA A 99 26.67 3.88 5.63
N GLU A 100 26.17 5.07 5.28
CA GLU A 100 27.00 6.27 5.15
C GLU A 100 27.64 6.68 6.48
N GLU A 101 26.89 6.67 7.58
CA GLU A 101 27.42 7.01 8.90
C GLU A 101 28.53 6.03 9.32
N THR A 102 28.30 4.74 9.10
CA THR A 102 29.31 3.70 9.35
C THR A 102 30.58 3.95 8.55
N GLN A 103 30.45 4.29 7.26
CA GLN A 103 31.60 4.58 6.41
C GLN A 103 32.37 5.83 6.88
N ARG A 104 31.65 6.90 7.27
CA ARG A 104 32.28 8.12 7.81
C ARG A 104 33.06 7.82 9.09
N GLN A 105 32.50 7.05 10.01
CA GLN A 105 33.19 6.69 11.26
C GLN A 105 34.46 5.87 10.98
N GLN A 106 34.40 4.90 10.08
CA GLN A 106 35.57 4.11 9.67
C GLN A 106 36.67 4.97 9.05
N THR A 107 36.33 5.99 8.26
CA THR A 107 37.33 6.91 7.70
C THR A 107 37.98 7.81 8.74
N LEU A 108 37.23 8.22 9.77
CA LEU A 108 37.74 9.03 10.88
C LEU A 108 38.67 8.20 11.78
N ASP A 109 38.31 6.96 12.09
CA ASP A 109 39.12 6.07 12.94
C ASP A 109 40.40 5.58 12.23
N ALA A 110 40.43 5.62 10.90
CA ALA A 110 41.59 5.24 10.09
C ALA A 110 42.57 6.40 9.80
N SER A 111 42.26 7.62 10.23
CA SER A 111 43.04 8.85 10.03
C SER A 111 43.82 9.24 11.28
#